data_AF-A0A1I6UXV3-F1
#
_entry.id   AF-A0A1I6UXV3-F1
#
_cell.length_a   1.000
_cell.length_b   1.000
_cell.length_c   1.000
_cell.angle_alpha   90.00
_cell.angle_beta   90.00
_cell.angle_gamma   90.00
#
_symmetry.space_group_name_H-M   'P 1'
#
loop_
_entity.id
_entity.type
_entity.pdbx_description
1 polymer ?
#
loop_
_entity_poly.entity_id
_entity_poly.type
_entity_poly.pdbx_seq_one_letter_code
_entity_poly.pdbx_strand_id
1 'polypeptide(L)'
;MASGFDVDPAALNAAGGKISESVSGMERLRLASLVAPAADFGHADVHRALVDFCTGAELAAQALARASESASAALHDTAKSYVDRDQEAGSTVRKAVGDASGEAW
;
A
#
# COMPACT_ATOMS: atom_id res chain seq x y z
N MET A 1 1.87 27.00 -20.74
CA MET A 1 1.56 26.76 -19.32
C MET A 1 1.65 25.26 -19.13
N ALA A 2 2.52 24.78 -18.23
CA ALA A 2 2.67 23.35 -18.01
C ALA A 2 1.29 22.80 -17.63
N SER A 3 0.73 21.91 -18.46
CA SER A 3 -0.49 21.17 -18.13
C SER A 3 -0.20 20.49 -16.80
N GLY A 4 -0.90 20.91 -15.74
CA GLY A 4 -0.73 20.33 -14.42
C GLY A 4 -0.82 18.80 -14.52
N PHE A 5 -0.05 18.11 -13.68
CA PHE A 5 -0.25 16.67 -13.49
C PHE A 5 -1.68 16.48 -12.99
N ASP A 6 -2.56 16.01 -13.87
CA ASP A 6 -3.91 15.57 -13.51
C ASP A 6 -3.75 14.24 -12.77
N VAL A 7 -3.84 14.30 -11.45
CA VAL A 7 -3.71 13.13 -10.59
C VAL A 7 -5.11 12.71 -10.19
N ASP A 8 -5.52 11.53 -10.62
CA ASP A 8 -6.79 10.91 -10.24
C ASP A 8 -6.69 10.26 -8.85
N PRO A 9 -7.34 10.82 -7.80
CA PRO A 9 -7.30 10.24 -6.46
C PRO A 9 -8.00 8.87 -6.38
N ALA A 10 -8.95 8.59 -7.27
CA ALA A 10 -9.62 7.29 -7.31
C ALA A 10 -8.66 6.20 -7.83
N ALA A 11 -7.86 6.52 -8.86
CA ALA A 11 -6.83 5.62 -9.35
C ALA A 11 -5.76 5.32 -8.28
N LEU A 12 -5.34 6.32 -7.51
CA LEU A 12 -4.40 6.14 -6.40
C LEU A 12 -4.96 5.22 -5.30
N ASN A 13 -6.21 5.46 -4.88
CA ASN A 13 -6.90 4.62 -3.90
C ASN A 13 -7.06 3.17 -4.41
N ALA A 14 -7.43 3.00 -5.69
CA ALA A 14 -7.55 1.67 -6.28
C ALA A 14 -6.21 0.94 -6.34
N ALA A 15 -5.11 1.64 -6.66
CA ALA A 15 -3.77 1.07 -6.64
C ALA A 15 -3.33 0.68 -5.22
N GLY A 16 -3.54 1.56 -4.23
CA GLY A 16 -3.25 1.26 -2.82
C GLY A 16 -4.03 0.05 -2.31
N GLY A 17 -5.32 -0.05 -2.64
CA GLY A 17 -6.16 -1.19 -2.30
C GLY A 17 -5.67 -2.50 -2.91
N LYS A 18 -5.34 -2.51 -4.22
CA LYS A 18 -4.82 -3.69 -4.91
C LYS A 18 -3.49 -4.18 -4.33
N ILE A 19 -2.61 -3.25 -3.93
CA ILE A 19 -1.34 -3.61 -3.28
C ILE A 19 -1.64 -4.30 -1.95
N SER A 20 -2.48 -3.70 -1.10
CA SER A 20 -2.84 -4.28 0.20
C SER A 20 -3.51 -5.66 0.05
N GLU A 21 -4.41 -5.81 -0.91
CA GLU A 21 -5.06 -7.09 -1.21
C GLU A 21 -4.05 -8.15 -1.66
N SER A 22 -3.11 -7.79 -2.54
CA SER A 22 -2.10 -8.71 -3.09
C SER A 22 -1.14 -9.26 -2.03
N VAL A 23 -0.84 -8.47 -1.00
CA VAL A 23 0.03 -8.90 0.11
C VAL A 23 -0.76 -9.40 1.33
N SER A 24 -2.09 -9.35 1.26
CA SER A 24 -2.94 -9.79 2.35
C SER A 24 -2.69 -11.27 2.65
N GLY A 25 -2.43 -11.59 3.91
CA GLY A 25 -2.16 -12.97 4.34
C GLY A 25 -0.72 -13.44 4.18
N MET A 26 0.18 -12.69 3.53
CA MET A 26 1.62 -13.03 3.51
C MET A 26 2.22 -13.05 4.92
N GLU A 27 1.75 -12.20 5.83
CA GLU A 27 2.17 -12.19 7.24
C GLU A 27 1.76 -13.45 8.02
N ARG A 28 0.74 -14.15 7.54
CA ARG A 28 0.21 -15.38 8.14
C ARG A 28 0.90 -16.63 7.61
N LEU A 29 1.83 -16.50 6.67
CA LEU A 29 2.63 -17.62 6.21
C LEU A 29 3.46 -18.18 7.37
N ARG A 30 3.33 -19.49 7.56
CA ARG A 30 4.05 -20.30 8.54
C ARG A 30 4.71 -21.48 7.83
N LEU A 31 5.54 -21.21 6.81
CA LEU A 31 6.29 -22.20 6.04
C LEU A 31 7.18 -23.11 6.91
N ALA A 32 7.78 -22.59 7.98
CA ALA A 32 8.59 -23.36 8.91
C ALA A 32 7.76 -24.45 9.63
N SER A 33 6.44 -24.24 9.78
CA SER A 33 5.54 -25.26 10.33
C SER A 33 5.20 -26.39 9.37
N LEU A 34 5.56 -26.24 8.08
CA LEU A 34 5.36 -27.28 7.05
C LEU A 34 6.52 -28.27 6.99
N VAL A 35 7.62 -28.00 7.70
CA VAL A 35 8.81 -28.87 7.66
C VAL A 35 8.53 -30.15 8.46
N ALA A 36 8.68 -31.29 7.78
CA ALA A 36 8.55 -32.60 8.41
C ALA A 36 9.69 -32.85 9.44
N PRO A 37 9.53 -33.80 10.37
CA PRO A 37 10.59 -34.16 11.31
C PRO A 37 11.91 -34.49 10.61
N ALA A 38 13.04 -34.09 11.22
CA ALA A 38 14.38 -34.35 10.68
C ALA A 38 14.66 -35.83 10.35
N ALA A 39 14.02 -36.76 11.08
CA ALA A 39 14.13 -38.19 10.88
C ALA A 39 13.67 -38.65 9.48
N ASP A 40 12.78 -37.90 8.83
CA ASP A 40 12.20 -38.27 7.54
C ASP A 40 13.10 -37.95 6.34
N PHE A 41 14.16 -37.16 6.54
CA PHE A 41 15.01 -36.67 5.46
C PHE A 41 16.23 -37.55 5.16
N GLY A 42 16.50 -38.58 5.98
CA GLY A 42 17.64 -39.49 5.82
C GLY A 42 19.03 -38.84 5.97
N HIS A 43 19.12 -37.51 5.94
CA HIS A 43 20.33 -36.72 6.08
C HIS A 43 20.03 -35.39 6.80
N ALA A 44 20.76 -35.11 7.89
CA ALA A 44 20.50 -33.95 8.74
C ALA A 44 20.66 -32.60 8.01
N ASP A 45 21.57 -32.54 7.04
CA ASP A 45 21.86 -31.31 6.29
C ASP A 45 20.72 -30.89 5.35
N VAL A 46 19.96 -31.84 4.81
CA VAL A 46 18.81 -31.55 3.94
C VAL A 46 17.68 -30.93 4.76
N HIS A 47 17.38 -31.51 5.92
CA HIS A 47 16.40 -30.95 6.85
C HIS A 47 16.81 -29.53 7.29
N ARG A 48 18.09 -29.33 7.67
CA ARG A 48 18.59 -28.00 8.06
C ARG A 48 18.43 -26.99 6.92
N ALA A 49 18.87 -27.32 5.71
CA ALA A 49 18.75 -26.42 4.56
C ALA A 49 17.29 -26.07 4.24
N LEU A 50 16.37 -27.03 4.40
CA LEU A 50 14.94 -26.79 4.21
C LEU A 50 14.36 -25.87 5.29
N VAL A 51 14.71 -26.07 6.57
CA VAL A 51 14.33 -25.17 7.65
C VAL A 51 14.83 -23.75 7.38
N ASP A 52 16.11 -23.61 7.04
CA ASP A 52 16.72 -22.30 6.75
C ASP A 52 16.02 -21.59 5.58
N PHE A 53 15.70 -22.34 4.52
CA PHE A 53 14.93 -21.83 3.39
C PHE A 53 13.52 -21.37 3.81
N CYS A 54 12.79 -22.20 4.54
CA CYS A 54 11.43 -21.88 5.00
C CYS A 54 11.41 -20.64 5.89
N THR A 55 12.33 -20.53 6.86
CA THR A 55 12.46 -19.36 7.73
C THR A 55 12.87 -18.12 6.95
N GLY A 56 13.83 -18.22 6.02
CA GLY A 56 14.24 -17.10 5.16
C GLY A 56 13.10 -16.59 4.28
N ALA A 57 12.33 -17.50 3.68
CA ALA A 57 11.18 -17.17 2.85
C ALA A 57 10.05 -16.49 3.65
N GLU A 58 9.77 -16.95 4.88
CA GLU A 58 8.83 -16.29 5.78
C GLU A 58 9.23 -14.85 6.11
N LEU A 59 10.51 -14.64 6.47
CA LEU A 59 11.04 -13.32 6.78
C LEU A 59 10.95 -12.38 5.57
N ALA A 60 11.31 -12.87 4.39
CA ALA A 60 11.20 -12.11 3.15
C ALA A 60 9.74 -11.74 2.84
N ALA A 61 8.80 -12.67 3.02
CA ALA A 61 7.37 -12.43 2.81
C ALA A 61 6.83 -11.37 3.78
N GLN A 62 7.21 -11.43 5.06
CA GLN A 62 6.84 -10.42 6.05
C GLN A 62 7.42 -9.03 5.73
N ALA A 63 8.68 -8.97 5.29
CA ALA A 63 9.30 -7.71 4.88
C ALA A 63 8.60 -7.10 3.66
N LEU A 64 8.28 -7.92 2.66
CA LEU A 64 7.55 -7.48 1.47
C LEU A 64 6.15 -6.98 1.82
N ALA A 65 5.43 -7.66 2.72
CA ALA A 65 4.11 -7.24 3.18
C ALA A 65 4.17 -5.84 3.80
N ARG A 66 5.08 -5.60 4.76
CA ARG A 66 5.26 -4.29 5.41
C ARG A 66 5.63 -3.18 4.43
N ALA A 67 6.55 -3.46 3.51
CA ALA A 67 6.94 -2.47 2.49
C ALA A 67 5.76 -2.10 1.58
N SER A 68 4.95 -3.10 1.21
CA SER A 68 3.77 -2.94 0.36
C SER A 68 2.65 -2.19 1.10
N GLU A 69 2.42 -2.48 2.38
CA GLU A 69 1.49 -1.72 3.22
C GLU A 69 1.90 -0.25 3.36
N SER A 70 3.20 0.02 3.56
CA SER A 70 3.71 1.39 3.60
C SER A 70 3.48 2.12 2.27
N ALA A 71 3.69 1.45 1.13
CA ALA A 71 3.43 2.03 -0.18
C ALA A 71 1.94 2.28 -0.42
N SER A 72 1.08 1.34 -0.01
CA SER A 72 -0.38 1.49 -0.06
C SER A 72 -0.85 2.69 0.76
N ALA A 73 -0.37 2.83 1.99
CA ALA A 73 -0.68 3.97 2.86
C ALA A 73 -0.26 5.30 2.22
N ALA A 74 0.94 5.37 1.64
CA ALA A 74 1.41 6.57 0.96
C ALA A 74 0.53 6.97 -0.24
N LEU A 75 0.00 5.99 -0.99
CA LEU A 75 -0.93 6.25 -2.09
C LEU A 75 -2.27 6.79 -1.58
N HIS A 76 -2.80 6.23 -0.49
CA HIS A 76 -4.02 6.71 0.16
C HIS A 76 -3.86 8.13 0.72
N ASP A 77 -2.75 8.40 1.40
CA ASP A 77 -2.43 9.73 1.93
C ASP A 77 -2.29 10.76 0.81
N THR A 78 -1.64 10.37 -0.29
CA THR A 78 -1.53 11.23 -1.47
C THR A 78 -2.90 11.53 -2.06
N ALA A 79 -3.74 10.50 -2.27
CA ALA A 79 -5.10 10.67 -2.77
C ALA A 79 -5.92 11.62 -1.89
N LYS A 80 -5.84 11.46 -0.57
CA LYS A 80 -6.48 12.34 0.40
C LYS A 80 -5.99 13.79 0.26
N SER A 81 -4.68 14.00 0.18
CA SER A 81 -4.12 15.36 0.03
C SER A 81 -4.62 16.07 -1.23
N TYR A 82 -4.81 15.35 -2.34
CA TYR A 82 -5.40 15.93 -3.56
C TYR A 82 -6.85 16.33 -3.36
N VAL A 83 -7.68 15.47 -2.74
CA VAL A 83 -9.08 15.77 -2.45
C VAL A 83 -9.22 16.97 -1.51
N ASP A 84 -8.42 17.01 -0.44
CA ASP A 84 -8.45 18.11 0.54
C ASP A 84 -8.09 19.45 -0.13
N ARG A 85 -7.06 19.46 -0.99
CA ARG A 85 -6.66 20.66 -1.74
C ARG A 85 -7.69 21.11 -2.77
N ASP A 86 -8.35 20.18 -3.45
CA ASP A 86 -9.41 20.51 -4.42
C ASP A 86 -10.62 21.14 -3.71
N GLN A 87 -10.99 20.64 -2.53
CA GLN A 87 -12.05 21.22 -1.71
C GLN A 87 -11.71 22.62 -1.19
N GLU A 88 -10.48 22.83 -0.72
CA GLU A 88 -10.00 24.15 -0.29
C GLU A 88 -10.03 25.16 -1.45
N ALA A 89 -9.54 24.77 -2.62
CA ALA A 89 -9.56 25.59 -3.83
C ALA A 89 -11.00 25.92 -4.24
N GLY A 90 -11.89 24.92 -4.29
CA GLY A 90 -13.30 25.10 -4.63
C GLY A 90 -14.05 26.02 -3.66
N SER A 91 -13.76 25.95 -2.37
CA SER A 91 -14.34 26.85 -1.36
C SER A 91 -13.89 28.30 -1.55
N THR A 92 -12.61 28.50 -1.88
CA THR A 92 -12.02 29.81 -2.15
C THR A 92 -12.63 30.44 -3.40
N VAL A 93 -12.75 29.67 -4.49
CA VAL A 93 -13.38 30.12 -5.74
C VAL A 93 -14.85 30.47 -5.51
N ARG A 94 -15.61 29.63 -4.79
CA ARG A 94 -17.02 29.90 -4.49
C ARG A 94 -17.19 31.20 -3.69
N LYS A 95 -16.31 31.45 -2.73
CA LYS A 95 -16.32 32.70 -1.95
C LYS A 95 -16.05 33.91 -2.84
N ALA A 96 -15.00 33.86 -3.68
CA ALA A 96 -14.66 34.95 -4.59
C ALA A 96 -15.78 35.25 -5.60
N VAL A 97 -16.45 34.21 -6.13
CA VAL A 97 -17.61 34.38 -7.04
C VAL A 97 -18.82 34.99 -6.31
N GLY A 98 -19.06 34.58 -5.06
CA GLY A 98 -20.13 35.14 -4.23
C GLY A 98 -19.90 36.63 -3.91
N ASP A 99 -18.68 36.99 -3.53
CA ASP A 99 -18.29 38.38 -3.22
C ASP A 99 -18.42 39.27 -4.47
N ALA A 100 -17.95 38.80 -5.64
CA ALA A 100 -18.08 39.53 -6.91
C ALA A 100 -19.53 39.71 -7.39
N SER A 101 -20.45 38.84 -6.98
CA SER A 101 -21.88 38.94 -7.33
C SER A 101 -22.66 39.87 -6.37
N GLY A 102 -22.07 40.22 -5.23
CA GLY A 102 -22.67 41.09 -4.21
C GLY A 102 -22.42 42.59 -4.40
N GLU A 103 -21.38 42.97 -5.14
CA GLU A 103 -21.03 44.37 -5.42
C GLU A 103 -21.82 45.00 -6.60
N ALA A 104 -22.83 44.31 -7.14
CA ALA A 104 -23.62 44.77 -8.29
C ALA A 104 -24.90 45.56 -7.94
N TRP A 105 -25.05 46.07 -6.71
CA TRP A 105 -26.22 46.84 -6.27
C TRP A 105 -25.86 48.23 -5.75
#